data_AF-A0A9E3FGT4-F1
#
_entry.id   AF-A0A9E3FGT4-F1
#
_cell.length_a   1.000
_cell.length_b   1.000
_cell.length_c   1.000
_cell.angle_alpha   90.00
_cell.angle_beta   90.00
_cell.angle_gamma   90.00
#
_symmetry.space_group_name_H-M   'P 1'
#
loop_
_entity.id
_entity.type
_entity.pdbx_description
1 polymer ?
#
loop_
_entity_poly.entity_id
_entity_poly.type
_entity_poly.pdbx_seq_one_letter_code
_entity_poly.pdbx_strand_id
1 'polypeptide(L)'
;MVAAMERETTIHNTVLLDPDQKSPRAQEFEEKLAARIVGQERAVRRMSGLYQIFLAGMNPPNRPVGTMLFLGPTGSGKTRVVEAAAEVLFGDPNAVIKIDCAEFQHSHEIAKLIGSPPGYLGHRETSPMLTQENL
;
A
#
# COMPACT_ATOMS: atom_id res chain seq x y z
N MET A 1 7.79 -1.48 -69.35
CA MET A 1 8.69 -2.25 -68.47
C MET A 1 9.63 -1.22 -67.86
N VAL A 2 9.34 -0.65 -66.69
CA VAL A 2 9.69 -1.13 -65.34
C VAL A 2 8.65 -0.54 -64.37
N ALA A 3 7.68 -1.34 -63.92
CA ALA A 3 7.65 -2.02 -62.62
C ALA A 3 7.45 -1.06 -61.43
N ALA A 4 6.20 -1.06 -60.95
CA ALA A 4 5.76 -0.46 -59.71
C ALA A 4 6.56 -0.99 -58.51
N MET A 5 6.88 -0.11 -57.56
CA MET A 5 7.22 -0.50 -56.21
C MET A 5 6.41 0.39 -55.26
N GLU A 6 5.18 -0.06 -55.02
CA GLU A 6 4.40 0.33 -53.85
C GLU A 6 5.26 -0.01 -52.62
N ARG A 7 5.75 1.03 -51.95
CA ARG A 7 6.38 0.86 -50.64
C ARG A 7 5.25 0.62 -49.65
N GLU A 8 5.00 -0.65 -49.34
CA GLU A 8 4.26 -1.05 -48.15
C GLU A 8 4.87 -0.32 -46.95
N THR A 9 4.19 0.72 -46.51
CA THR A 9 4.50 1.39 -45.26
C THR A 9 4.01 0.44 -44.19
N THR A 10 4.90 -0.41 -43.68
CA THR A 10 4.64 -1.24 -42.50
C THR A 10 4.20 -0.31 -41.38
N ILE A 11 2.90 -0.27 -41.11
CA ILE A 11 2.34 0.49 -40.01
C ILE A 11 2.87 -0.20 -38.75
N HIS A 12 3.94 0.36 -38.18
CA HIS A 12 4.38 -0.04 -36.85
C HIS A 12 3.16 0.02 -35.95
N ASN A 13 2.83 -1.10 -35.30
CA ASN A 13 1.69 -1.23 -34.41
C ASN A 13 1.83 -0.17 -33.30
N THR A 14 1.26 1.01 -33.50
CA THR A 14 1.32 2.12 -32.55
C THR A 14 0.41 1.73 -31.40
N VAL A 15 1.03 1.20 -30.34
CA VAL A 15 0.34 0.97 -29.08
C VAL A 15 0.03 2.34 -28.49
N LEU A 16 -1.24 2.70 -28.43
CA LEU A 16 -1.70 3.90 -27.76
C LEU A 16 -1.50 3.70 -26.26
N LEU A 17 -0.64 4.51 -25.65
CA LEU A 17 -0.44 4.50 -24.21
C LEU A 17 -1.58 5.28 -23.55
N ASP A 18 -2.32 4.62 -22.66
CA ASP A 18 -3.36 5.24 -21.86
C ASP A 18 -2.80 5.57 -20.47
N PRO A 19 -2.69 6.87 -20.09
CA PRO A 19 -2.17 7.27 -18.78
C PRO A 19 -3.08 6.86 -17.61
N ASP A 20 -4.35 6.58 -17.85
CA ASP A 20 -5.32 6.15 -16.83
C ASP A 20 -5.35 4.62 -16.68
N GLN A 21 -4.70 3.88 -17.59
CA GLN A 21 -4.61 2.43 -17.53
C GLN A 21 -3.68 1.97 -16.39
N LYS A 22 -4.23 1.15 -15.49
CA LYS A 22 -3.45 0.47 -14.45
C LYS A 22 -2.88 -0.84 -14.98
N SER A 23 -1.84 -1.35 -14.31
CA SER A 23 -1.37 -2.71 -14.59
C SER A 23 -2.48 -3.73 -14.27
N PRO A 24 -2.53 -4.88 -14.96
CA PRO A 24 -3.55 -5.90 -14.70
C PRO A 24 -3.65 -6.32 -13.23
N ARG A 25 -2.50 -6.42 -12.54
CA ARG A 25 -2.44 -6.76 -11.12
C ARG A 25 -3.00 -5.66 -10.22
N ALA A 26 -2.70 -4.40 -10.50
CA ALA A 26 -3.24 -3.28 -9.73
C ALA A 26 -4.76 -3.13 -9.94
N GLN A 27 -5.22 -3.36 -11.17
CA GLN A 27 -6.65 -3.36 -11.49
C GLN A 27 -7.38 -4.49 -10.76
N GLU A 28 -6.85 -5.71 -10.79
CA GLU A 28 -7.41 -6.85 -10.05
C GLU A 28 -7.47 -6.56 -8.54
N PHE A 29 -6.42 -5.95 -7.98
CA PHE A 29 -6.40 -5.53 -6.58
C PHE A 29 -7.50 -4.51 -6.26
N GLU A 30 -7.68 -3.49 -7.11
CA GLU A 30 -8.72 -2.48 -6.94
C GLU A 30 -10.13 -3.08 -6.98
N GLU A 31 -10.40 -3.97 -7.93
CA GLU A 31 -11.69 -4.64 -8.08
C GLU A 31 -12.01 -5.52 -6.87
N LYS A 32 -11.05 -6.34 -6.42
CA LYS A 32 -11.21 -7.19 -5.23
C LYS A 32 -11.43 -6.38 -3.95
N LEU A 33 -10.78 -5.21 -3.84
CA LEU A 33 -10.92 -4.32 -2.70
C LEU A 33 -12.27 -3.57 -2.74
N ALA A 34 -12.68 -3.07 -3.91
CA ALA A 34 -13.98 -2.43 -4.12
C ALA A 34 -15.14 -3.37 -3.81
N ALA A 35 -15.03 -4.65 -4.16
CA ALA A 35 -16.05 -5.65 -3.84
C ALA A 35 -16.25 -5.88 -2.33
N ARG A 36 -15.26 -5.52 -1.50
CA ARG A 36 -15.29 -5.72 -0.04
C ARG A 36 -15.63 -4.46 0.75
N ILE A 37 -15.60 -3.30 0.11
CA ILE A 37 -15.66 -1.99 0.76
C ILE A 37 -16.75 -1.14 0.12
N VAL A 38 -17.75 -0.76 0.91
CA VAL A 38 -18.87 0.08 0.47
C VAL A 38 -18.62 1.54 0.84
N GLY A 39 -18.75 2.47 -0.12
CA GLY A 39 -18.76 3.91 0.13
C GLY A 39 -17.39 4.52 0.46
N GLN A 40 -16.28 3.86 0.10
CA GLN A 40 -14.91 4.36 0.28
C GLN A 40 -14.10 4.31 -1.03
N GLU A 41 -14.72 4.65 -2.15
CA GLU A 41 -14.14 4.55 -3.50
C GLU A 41 -12.83 5.34 -3.61
N ARG A 42 -12.76 6.50 -2.95
CA ARG A 42 -11.53 7.31 -2.91
C ARG A 42 -10.39 6.59 -2.18
N ALA A 43 -10.66 5.91 -1.08
CA ALA A 43 -9.66 5.15 -0.36
C ALA A 43 -9.17 3.96 -1.19
N VAL A 44 -10.10 3.22 -1.81
CA VAL A 44 -9.80 2.07 -2.68
C VAL A 44 -8.90 2.48 -3.85
N ARG A 45 -9.24 3.56 -4.57
CA ARG A 45 -8.41 4.07 -5.67
C ARG A 45 -7.01 4.50 -5.22
N ARG A 46 -6.89 5.13 -4.04
CA ARG A 46 -5.59 5.57 -3.50
C ARG A 46 -4.71 4.39 -3.09
N MET A 47 -5.29 3.37 -2.46
CA MET A 47 -4.59 2.10 -2.16
C MET A 47 -4.08 1.43 -3.44
N SER A 48 -4.94 1.31 -4.45
CA SER A 48 -4.59 0.75 -5.76
C SER A 48 -3.45 1.53 -6.44
N GLY A 49 -3.49 2.86 -6.40
CA GLY A 49 -2.40 3.69 -6.92
C GLY A 49 -1.06 3.46 -6.24
N LEU A 50 -1.04 3.29 -4.91
CA LEU A 50 0.20 2.94 -4.19
C LEU A 50 0.70 1.55 -4.55
N TYR A 51 -0.20 0.59 -4.70
CA TYR A 51 0.15 -0.75 -5.15
C TYR A 51 0.72 -0.76 -6.59
N GLN A 52 0.18 0.08 -7.48
CA GLN A 52 0.74 0.29 -8.82
C GLN A 52 2.18 0.85 -8.77
N ILE A 53 2.45 1.82 -7.90
CA ILE A 53 3.80 2.39 -7.71
C ILE A 53 4.77 1.32 -7.21
N PHE A 54 4.33 0.49 -6.26
CA PHE A 54 5.10 -0.65 -5.75
C PHE A 54 5.41 -1.67 -6.85
N LEU A 55 4.40 -2.08 -7.62
CA LEU A 55 4.57 -3.02 -8.72
C LEU A 55 5.52 -2.49 -9.81
N ALA A 56 5.55 -1.19 -10.01
CA ALA A 56 6.46 -0.54 -10.95
C ALA A 56 7.90 -0.36 -10.41
N GLY A 57 8.15 -0.68 -9.14
CA GLY A 57 9.46 -0.48 -8.50
C GLY A 57 9.86 0.99 -8.38
N MET A 58 8.90 1.91 -8.41
CA MET A 58 9.14 3.36 -8.36
C MET A 58 9.17 3.91 -6.92
N ASN A 59 9.18 3.05 -5.90
CA ASN A 59 9.29 3.46 -4.51
C ASN A 59 10.77 3.70 -4.10
N PRO A 60 11.06 4.75 -3.32
CA PRO A 60 12.41 4.97 -2.81
C PRO A 60 12.83 3.85 -1.84
N PRO A 61 14.09 3.38 -1.86
CA PRO A 61 14.52 2.22 -1.06
C PRO A 61 14.45 2.46 0.46
N ASN A 62 14.60 3.71 0.92
CA ASN A 62 14.61 4.06 2.35
C ASN A 62 13.31 4.72 2.81
N ARG A 63 12.19 4.50 2.10
CA ARG A 63 10.90 5.07 2.46
C ARG A 63 9.80 4.02 2.36
N PRO A 64 8.74 4.13 3.18
CA PRO A 64 7.54 3.32 3.00
C PRO A 64 7.00 3.47 1.58
N VAL A 65 6.41 2.39 1.05
CA VAL A 65 5.72 2.37 -0.26
C VAL A 65 4.72 3.52 -0.37
N GLY A 66 4.04 3.84 0.73
CA GLY A 66 3.21 5.02 0.85
C GLY A 66 2.78 5.26 2.28
N THR A 67 2.26 6.46 2.53
CA THR A 67 1.68 6.85 3.82
C THR A 67 0.28 7.38 3.57
N MET A 68 -0.69 6.92 4.35
CA MET A 68 -2.09 7.33 4.22
C MET A 68 -2.64 7.71 5.58
N LEU A 69 -3.47 8.76 5.58
CA LEU A 69 -4.23 9.21 6.73
C LEU A 69 -5.71 9.10 6.41
N PHE A 70 -6.40 8.20 7.10
CA PHE A 70 -7.84 8.04 6.96
C PHE A 70 -8.57 8.90 8.00
N LEU A 71 -9.36 9.87 7.54
CA LEU A 71 -10.13 10.78 8.39
C LEU A 71 -11.63 10.55 8.20
N GLY A 72 -12.38 10.60 9.29
CA GLY A 72 -13.85 10.45 9.26
C GLY A 72 -14.42 9.98 10.60
N PRO A 73 -15.74 9.94 10.76
CA PRO A 73 -16.42 9.54 12.00
C PRO A 73 -16.12 8.09 12.38
N THR A 74 -16.24 7.75 13.66
CA THR A 74 -16.10 6.36 14.14
C THR A 74 -17.08 5.43 13.41
N GLY A 75 -16.66 4.18 13.17
CA GLY A 75 -17.49 3.20 12.45
C GLY A 75 -17.57 3.38 10.92
N SER A 76 -16.94 4.40 10.33
CA SER A 76 -16.99 4.64 8.87
C SER A 76 -16.20 3.64 8.00
N GLY A 77 -15.61 2.59 8.58
CA GLY A 77 -14.86 1.57 7.84
C GLY A 77 -13.39 1.89 7.56
N LYS A 78 -12.78 2.92 8.17
CA LYS A 78 -11.36 3.29 7.98
C LYS A 78 -10.41 2.10 8.21
N THR A 79 -10.54 1.43 9.35
CA THR A 79 -9.74 0.24 9.69
C THR A 79 -10.04 -0.92 8.75
N ARG A 80 -11.32 -1.11 8.39
CA ARG A 80 -11.76 -2.19 7.50
C ARG A 80 -11.13 -2.10 6.11
N VAL A 81 -10.87 -0.89 5.58
CA VAL A 81 -10.15 -0.71 4.30
C VAL A 81 -8.76 -1.34 4.38
N VAL A 82 -8.04 -1.14 5.49
CA VAL A 82 -6.69 -1.67 5.69
C VAL A 82 -6.71 -3.20 5.81
N GLU A 83 -7.62 -3.73 6.62
CA GLU A 83 -7.79 -5.18 6.81
C GLU A 83 -8.23 -5.87 5.51
N ALA A 84 -9.11 -5.25 4.73
CA ALA A 84 -9.52 -5.78 3.43
C ALA A 84 -8.36 -5.80 2.42
N ALA A 85 -7.48 -4.79 2.46
CA ALA A 85 -6.28 -4.79 1.62
C ALA A 85 -5.34 -5.93 1.99
N ALA A 86 -5.15 -6.19 3.29
CA ALA A 86 -4.35 -7.32 3.76
C ALA A 86 -4.96 -8.68 3.37
N GLU A 87 -6.27 -8.81 3.49
CA GLU A 87 -7.02 -9.99 3.04
C GLU A 87 -6.84 -10.23 1.53
N VAL A 88 -6.88 -9.18 0.71
CA VAL A 88 -6.69 -9.30 -0.75
C VAL A 88 -5.24 -9.63 -1.13
N LEU A 89 -4.26 -9.08 -0.43
CA LEU A 89 -2.82 -9.27 -0.74
C LEU A 89 -2.26 -10.58 -0.17
N PHE A 90 -2.67 -10.96 1.02
CA PHE A 90 -2.06 -12.04 1.81
C PHE A 90 -3.03 -13.15 2.20
N GLY A 91 -4.33 -12.99 1.92
CA GLY A 91 -5.36 -13.97 2.28
C GLY A 91 -5.80 -13.94 3.75
N ASP A 92 -5.22 -13.06 4.58
CA ASP A 92 -5.56 -12.92 5.98
C ASP A 92 -5.78 -11.43 6.34
N PRO A 93 -6.96 -11.03 6.84
CA PRO A 93 -7.21 -9.66 7.30
C PRO A 93 -6.34 -9.24 8.49
N ASN A 94 -5.74 -10.21 9.19
CA ASN A 94 -4.82 -9.98 10.32
C ASN A 94 -3.35 -9.89 9.89
N ALA A 95 -3.05 -9.98 8.59
CA ALA A 95 -1.71 -9.76 8.03
C ALA A 95 -1.32 -8.26 8.06
N VAL A 96 -1.50 -7.63 9.22
CA VAL A 96 -1.26 -6.21 9.49
C VAL A 96 -0.67 -6.08 10.90
N ILE A 97 0.31 -5.20 11.04
CA ILE A 97 0.77 -4.79 12.37
C ILE A 97 -0.17 -3.69 12.85
N LYS A 98 -0.97 -3.98 13.88
CA LYS A 98 -1.89 -3.04 14.52
C LYS A 98 -1.22 -2.42 15.73
N ILE A 99 -1.19 -1.10 15.78
CA ILE A 99 -0.70 -0.32 16.92
C ILE A 99 -1.89 0.46 17.46
N ASP A 100 -2.27 0.21 18.71
CA ASP A 100 -3.31 0.98 19.37
C ASP A 100 -2.73 2.27 19.93
N CYS A 101 -2.96 3.39 19.24
CA CYS A 101 -2.50 4.70 19.67
C CYS A 101 -3.06 5.13 21.04
N ALA A 102 -4.17 4.53 21.51
CA ALA A 102 -4.71 4.82 22.83
C ALA A 102 -3.81 4.33 23.97
N GLU A 103 -2.91 3.36 23.71
CA GLU A 103 -1.92 2.86 24.67
C GLU A 103 -0.66 3.75 24.78
N PHE A 104 -0.59 4.83 24.01
CA PHE A 104 0.58 5.72 23.90
C PHE A 104 0.25 7.18 24.21
N GLN A 105 -0.64 7.41 25.17
CA GLN A 105 -1.05 8.77 25.54
C GLN A 105 0.02 9.50 26.35
N HIS A 106 0.89 8.75 27.04
CA HIS A 106 1.97 9.31 27.83
C HIS A 106 3.35 9.06 27.21
N SER A 107 4.26 10.02 27.35
CA SER A 107 5.61 9.96 26.77
C SER A 107 6.41 8.73 27.18
N HIS A 108 6.19 8.22 28.39
CA HIS A 108 6.88 7.01 28.89
C HIS A 108 6.34 5.71 28.28
N GLU A 109 5.13 5.71 27.70
CA GLU A 109 4.55 4.53 27.06
C GLU A 109 5.14 4.31 25.65
N ILE A 110 5.67 5.35 25.03
CA ILE A 110 6.35 5.27 23.71
C ILE A 110 7.53 4.31 23.76
N ALA A 111 8.20 4.18 24.92
CA ALA A 111 9.29 3.22 25.12
C ALA A 111 8.87 1.76 24.88
N LYS A 112 7.57 1.42 24.96
CA LYS A 112 7.06 0.08 24.61
C LYS A 112 7.13 -0.16 23.09
N LEU A 113 7.01 0.89 22.28
CA LEU A 113 7.00 0.80 20.82
C LEU A 113 8.43 0.79 20.23
N ILE A 114 9.28 1.68 20.72
CA ILE A 114 10.65 1.90 20.21
C ILE A 114 11.75 1.24 21.06
N GLY A 115 11.39 0.66 22.20
CA GLY A 115 12.32 0.14 23.21
C GLY A 115 12.72 1.20 24.23
N SER A 116 12.98 0.79 25.48
CA SER A 116 13.52 1.70 26.50
C SER A 116 14.97 2.09 26.16
N PRO A 117 15.45 3.28 26.53
CA PRO A 117 16.87 3.62 26.39
C PRO A 117 17.78 2.73 27.25
N PRO A 118 19.05 2.52 26.87
CA PRO A 118 20.01 1.80 27.71
C PRO A 118 20.12 2.45 29.10
N GLY A 119 19.93 1.65 30.15
CA GLY A 119 19.96 2.11 31.55
C GLY A 119 18.60 2.40 32.18
N TYR A 120 17.49 2.32 31.44
CA TYR A 120 16.13 2.38 32.00
C TYR A 120 15.59 0.98 32.34
N LEU A 121 14.81 0.90 33.42
CA LEU A 121 14.04 -0.30 33.78
C LEU A 121 13.19 -0.76 32.59
N GLY A 122 13.31 -2.03 32.22
CA GLY A 122 12.62 -2.62 31.06
C GLY A 122 13.42 -2.69 29.76
N HIS A 123 14.61 -2.08 29.63
CA HIS A 123 15.41 -2.14 28.39
C HIS A 123 15.75 -3.57 27.89
N ARG A 124 15.83 -4.55 28.80
CA ARG A 124 16.04 -5.97 28.45
C ARG A 124 14.74 -6.77 28.32
N GLU A 125 13.61 -6.19 28.70
CA GLU A 125 12.31 -6.86 28.83
C GLU A 125 11.29 -6.37 27.78
N THR A 126 11.46 -5.16 27.23
CA THR A 126 10.67 -4.64 26.10
C THR A 126 11.42 -4.85 24.78
N SER A 127 11.02 -5.87 24.02
CA SER A 127 11.43 -6.01 22.63
C SER A 127 10.74 -4.92 21.79
N PRO A 128 11.48 -4.05 21.09
CA PRO A 128 10.89 -3.00 20.26
C PRO A 128 10.08 -3.62 19.09
N MET A 129 8.81 -3.24 18.97
CA MET A 129 7.92 -3.75 17.91
C MET A 129 8.24 -3.17 16.53
N LEU A 130 8.81 -1.97 16.46
CA LEU A 130 9.20 -1.32 15.20
C LEU A 130 10.72 -1.15 15.14
N THR A 131 11.42 -2.16 14.63
CA THR A 131 12.85 -2.07 14.27
C THR A 131 13.05 -2.48 12.81
N GLN A 132 14.16 -2.04 12.21
CA GLN A 132 14.56 -2.52 10.88
C GLN A 132 14.85 -4.03 10.84
N GLU A 133 15.02 -4.68 11.99
CA GLU A 133 15.20 -6.14 12.09
C GLU A 133 13.87 -6.89 12.12
N ASN A 134 12.79 -6.21 12.53
CA ASN A 134 11.43 -6.78 12.70
C ASN A 134 10.47 -6.39 11.56
N LEU A 135 10.94 -5.63 10.55
CA LEU A 135 10.21 -5.18 9.34
C LEU A 135 10.91 -5.69 8.08
#